data_AF-A0AAV5Z9V1-F1
#
_entry.id   AF-A0AAV5Z9V1-F1
#
_cell.length_a   1.000
_cell.length_b   1.000
_cell.length_c   1.000
_cell.angle_alpha   90.00
_cell.angle_beta   90.00
_cell.angle_gamma   90.00
#
_symmetry.space_group_name_H-M   'P 1'
#
loop_
_entity.id
_entity.type
_entity.pdbx_description
1 polymer ?
#
loop_
_entity_poly.entity_id
_entity_poly.type
_entity_poly.pdbx_seq_one_letter_code
_entity_poly.pdbx_strand_id
1 'polypeptide(L)'
;MYLGDGYINRSPRTYRLHVYLHRDDDIVIAKAARAIRKLRPGHPVGFRRKGAMVIVNAYFNDWPRLFPQHAPGRKHERLIVLDGWQRDIVERHPAEFARGCIDSDGCRHRRFVAGRDYPAYSFANASEDILRIFTWACDVLGVRWRRANRQNISIARRADVARLDRLFGWAPQQLGLPLTASASVRPR
;
A
#
# COMPACT_ATOMS: atom_id res chain seq x y z
N MET A 1 -4.86 0.36 -0.25
CA MET A 1 -5.75 1.54 -0.27
C MET A 1 -7.11 1.25 0.36
N TYR A 2 -8.10 0.64 -0.33
CA TYR A 2 -9.45 0.50 0.27
C TYR A 2 -9.44 -0.28 1.60
N LEU A 3 -8.71 -1.40 1.68
CA LEU A 3 -8.64 -2.21 2.89
C LEU A 3 -7.98 -1.47 4.07
N GLY A 4 -7.06 -0.55 3.80
CA GLY A 4 -6.45 0.35 4.79
C GLY A 4 -7.29 1.59 5.06
N ASP A 5 -6.95 2.67 4.36
CA ASP A 5 -7.54 4.01 4.51
C ASP A 5 -8.92 4.20 3.86
N GLY A 6 -9.46 3.14 3.24
CA GLY A 6 -10.74 3.21 2.56
C GLY A 6 -11.94 3.12 3.51
N TYR A 7 -13.00 3.83 3.17
CA TYR A 7 -14.30 3.71 3.82
C TYR A 7 -15.41 3.95 2.80
N ILE A 8 -16.47 3.14 2.84
CA ILE A 8 -17.69 3.39 2.05
C ILE A 8 -18.79 3.80 3.02
N ASN A 9 -19.37 4.97 2.78
CA ASN A 9 -20.56 5.42 3.49
C ASN A 9 -21.79 5.28 2.58
N ARG A 10 -22.90 4.80 3.17
CA ARG A 10 -24.21 4.85 2.54
C ARG A 10 -24.81 6.24 2.74
N SER A 11 -25.31 6.83 1.65
CA SER A 11 -26.11 8.04 1.63
C SER A 11 -27.54 7.68 1.19
N PRO A 12 -28.55 8.56 1.35
CA PRO A 12 -29.95 8.21 1.07
C PRO A 12 -30.20 7.65 -0.34
N ARG A 13 -29.44 8.11 -1.34
CA ARG A 13 -29.63 7.76 -2.76
C ARG A 13 -28.44 7.02 -3.40
N THR A 14 -27.32 6.87 -2.69
CA THR A 14 -26.08 6.34 -3.29
C THR A 14 -25.05 5.94 -2.24
N TYR A 15 -23.92 5.36 -2.67
CA TYR A 15 -22.76 5.12 -1.84
C TYR A 15 -21.63 6.06 -2.20
N ARG A 16 -20.77 6.37 -1.23
CA ARG A 16 -19.57 7.16 -1.47
C ARG A 16 -18.36 6.46 -0.89
N LEU A 17 -17.37 6.28 -1.75
CA LEU A 17 -16.03 5.84 -1.37
C LEU A 17 -15.27 7.04 -0.84
N HIS A 18 -14.55 6.84 0.26
CA HIS A 18 -13.57 7.74 0.85
C HIS A 18 -12.24 7.00 0.94
N VAL A 19 -11.15 7.67 0.58
CA VAL A 19 -9.78 7.24 0.86
C VAL A 19 -9.08 8.41 1.53
N TYR A 20 -8.63 8.20 2.77
CA TYR A 20 -7.97 9.23 3.58
C TYR A 20 -6.46 9.13 3.39
N LEU A 21 -5.83 10.19 2.92
CA LEU A 21 -4.39 10.18 2.60
C LEU A 21 -3.72 11.37 3.26
N HIS A 22 -2.45 11.24 3.63
CA HIS A 22 -1.69 12.38 4.12
C HIS A 22 -1.56 13.42 3.00
N ARG A 23 -1.71 14.71 3.33
CA ARG A 23 -1.69 15.80 2.35
C ARG A 23 -0.37 15.93 1.59
N ASP A 24 0.71 15.40 2.15
CA ASP A 24 2.06 15.47 1.58
C ASP A 24 2.34 14.25 0.66
N ASP A 25 1.44 13.26 0.59
CA ASP A 25 1.58 12.07 -0.26
C ASP A 25 0.95 12.28 -1.66
N ASP A 26 1.39 13.31 -2.37
CA ASP A 26 0.82 13.72 -3.68
C ASP A 26 0.78 12.57 -4.70
N ILE A 27 1.83 11.72 -4.70
CA ILE A 27 1.91 10.54 -5.58
C ILE A 27 0.79 9.54 -5.26
N VAL A 28 0.54 9.27 -3.97
CA VAL A 28 -0.50 8.31 -3.54
C VAL A 28 -1.89 8.89 -3.79
N ILE A 29 -2.08 10.19 -3.54
CA ILE A 29 -3.33 10.91 -3.87
C ILE A 29 -3.65 10.81 -5.36
N ALA A 30 -2.67 11.08 -6.23
CA ALA A 30 -2.83 10.99 -7.68
C ALA A 30 -3.14 9.55 -8.13
N LYS A 31 -2.45 8.55 -7.57
CA LYS A 31 -2.72 7.13 -7.84
C LYS A 31 -4.15 6.74 -7.46
N ALA A 32 -4.60 7.10 -6.27
CA ALA A 32 -5.95 6.80 -5.79
C ALA A 32 -7.01 7.46 -6.69
N ALA A 33 -6.84 8.74 -7.02
CA ALA A 33 -7.76 9.45 -7.90
C ALA A 33 -7.82 8.81 -9.30
N ARG A 34 -6.66 8.44 -9.87
CA ARG A 34 -6.60 7.76 -11.17
C ARG A 34 -7.28 6.39 -11.15
N ALA A 35 -7.08 5.60 -10.10
CA ALA A 35 -7.74 4.30 -9.95
C ALA A 35 -9.27 4.46 -9.90
N ILE A 36 -9.77 5.43 -9.13
CA ILE A 36 -11.21 5.70 -9.04
C ILE A 36 -11.78 6.16 -10.39
N ARG A 37 -11.08 7.03 -11.14
CA ARG A 37 -11.51 7.43 -12.50
C ARG A 37 -11.61 6.26 -13.47
N LYS A 38 -10.72 5.27 -13.35
CA LYS A 38 -10.77 4.05 -14.18
C LYS A 38 -11.97 3.17 -13.82
N LEU A 39 -12.28 3.02 -12.54
CA LEU A 39 -13.44 2.25 -12.07
C LEU A 39 -14.77 2.94 -12.40
N ARG A 40 -14.75 4.27 -12.57
CA ARG A 40 -15.94 5.06 -12.87
C ARG A 40 -15.65 6.13 -13.94
N PRO A 41 -15.56 5.72 -15.23
CA PRO A 41 -15.32 6.64 -16.33
C PRO A 41 -16.42 7.70 -16.45
N GLY A 42 -16.06 8.90 -16.93
CA GLY A 42 -17.03 9.97 -17.21
C GLY A 42 -17.58 10.69 -15.97
N HIS A 43 -17.11 10.36 -14.77
CA HIS A 43 -17.60 11.00 -13.56
C HIS A 43 -16.50 11.59 -12.65
N PRO A 44 -16.80 12.67 -11.91
CA PRO A 44 -15.78 13.36 -11.14
C PRO A 44 -15.32 12.57 -9.91
N VAL A 45 -14.02 12.72 -9.62
CA VAL A 45 -13.41 12.37 -8.33
C VAL A 45 -13.32 13.65 -7.51
N GLY A 46 -13.89 13.63 -6.31
CA GLY A 46 -13.85 14.73 -5.37
C GLY A 46 -12.62 14.67 -4.47
N PHE A 47 -12.16 15.85 -4.04
CA PHE A 47 -11.09 16.03 -3.07
C PHE A 47 -11.60 16.92 -1.94
N ARG A 48 -11.37 16.53 -0.68
CA ARG A 48 -11.63 17.39 0.48
C ARG A 48 -10.43 17.42 1.39
N ARG A 49 -10.16 18.54 2.03
CA ARG A 49 -9.10 18.67 3.04
C ARG A 49 -9.71 18.61 4.44
N LYS A 50 -9.03 17.92 5.36
CA LYS A 50 -9.38 17.88 6.79
C LYS A 50 -8.07 17.80 7.60
N GLY A 51 -7.60 18.93 8.11
CA GLY A 51 -6.32 19.01 8.80
C GLY A 51 -5.17 18.57 7.88
N ALA A 52 -4.35 17.63 8.36
CA ALA A 52 -3.26 17.05 7.58
C ALA A 52 -3.72 16.06 6.48
N MET A 53 -5.03 15.77 6.36
CA MET A 53 -5.54 14.74 5.46
C MET A 53 -6.20 15.32 4.20
N VAL A 54 -6.02 14.64 3.07
CA VAL A 54 -6.79 14.77 1.84
C VAL A 54 -7.68 13.54 1.68
N ILE A 55 -8.98 13.77 1.49
CA ILE A 55 -10.00 12.74 1.30
C ILE A 55 -10.35 12.68 -0.17
N VAL A 56 -9.78 11.70 -0.87
CA VAL A 56 -10.17 11.37 -2.24
C VAL A 56 -11.48 10.59 -2.17
N ASN A 57 -12.49 11.00 -2.92
CA ASN A 57 -13.82 10.41 -2.80
C ASN A 57 -14.61 10.41 -4.11
N ALA A 58 -15.55 9.47 -4.22
CA ALA A 58 -16.44 9.40 -5.37
C ALA A 58 -17.77 8.73 -5.00
N TYR A 59 -18.85 9.21 -5.61
CA TYR A 59 -20.16 8.59 -5.50
C TYR A 59 -20.33 7.49 -6.55
N PHE A 60 -20.88 6.34 -6.18
CA PHE A 60 -21.24 5.28 -7.12
C PHE A 60 -22.10 4.22 -6.42
N ASN A 61 -23.14 3.71 -7.08
CA ASN A 61 -23.99 2.67 -6.49
C ASN A 61 -23.31 1.30 -6.43
N ASP A 62 -22.34 1.04 -7.30
CA ASP A 62 -21.66 -0.26 -7.35
C ASP A 62 -20.48 -0.39 -6.40
N TRP A 63 -20.18 0.62 -5.57
CA TRP A 63 -19.09 0.51 -4.59
C TRP A 63 -19.19 -0.74 -3.68
N PRO A 64 -20.37 -1.10 -3.13
CA PRO A 64 -20.50 -2.33 -2.35
C PRO A 64 -20.25 -3.61 -3.17
N ARG A 65 -20.54 -3.60 -4.48
CA ARG A 65 -20.25 -4.74 -5.36
C ARG A 65 -18.76 -4.87 -5.67
N LEU A 66 -18.07 -3.73 -5.86
CA LEU A 66 -16.62 -3.69 -6.09
C LEU A 66 -15.81 -3.98 -4.82
N PHE A 67 -16.39 -3.66 -3.66
CA PHE A 67 -15.82 -3.87 -2.34
C PHE A 67 -16.82 -4.58 -1.43
N PRO A 68 -17.04 -5.90 -1.64
CA PRO A 68 -18.02 -6.70 -0.88
C PRO A 68 -17.68 -6.79 0.62
N GLN A 69 -16.46 -6.39 1.00
CA GLN A 69 -16.03 -6.21 2.40
C GLN A 69 -16.76 -5.06 3.12
N HIS A 70 -17.56 -4.25 2.40
CA HIS A 70 -18.41 -3.24 2.99
C HIS A 70 -19.54 -3.88 3.82
N ALA A 71 -19.52 -3.64 5.12
CA ALA A 71 -20.54 -4.06 6.06
C ALA A 71 -20.62 -3.07 7.25
N PRO A 72 -21.69 -3.10 8.07
CA PRO A 72 -21.78 -2.31 9.30
C PRO A 72 -20.61 -2.55 10.26
N GLY A 73 -20.38 -1.60 11.17
CA GLY A 73 -19.34 -1.71 12.22
C GLY A 73 -17.91 -1.41 11.76
N ARG A 74 -16.96 -1.54 12.70
CA ARG A 74 -15.54 -1.24 12.44
C ARG A 74 -14.93 -2.32 11.54
N LYS A 75 -14.10 -1.91 10.58
CA LYS A 75 -13.53 -2.81 9.56
C LYS A 75 -12.77 -4.01 10.14
N HIS A 76 -12.09 -3.84 11.26
CA HIS A 76 -11.32 -4.91 11.91
C HIS A 76 -12.15 -5.85 12.80
N GLU A 77 -13.43 -5.55 13.03
CA GLU A 77 -14.36 -6.37 13.82
C GLU A 77 -15.24 -7.27 12.93
N ARG A 78 -15.14 -7.12 11.60
CA ARG A 78 -15.90 -7.90 10.61
C ARG A 78 -14.96 -8.82 9.83
N LEU A 79 -15.55 -9.86 9.28
CA LEU A 79 -14.88 -10.78 8.37
C LEU A 79 -14.52 -10.05 7.06
N ILE A 80 -13.25 -10.14 6.66
CA ILE A 80 -12.74 -9.53 5.43
C ILE A 80 -12.16 -10.65 4.55
N VAL A 81 -12.97 -11.16 3.62
CA VAL A 81 -12.52 -12.17 2.65
C VAL A 81 -12.54 -11.57 1.25
N LEU A 82 -11.59 -11.95 0.40
CA LEU A 82 -11.63 -11.63 -1.01
C LEU A 82 -12.59 -12.60 -1.73
N ASP A 83 -13.51 -12.06 -2.51
CA ASP A 83 -14.28 -12.88 -3.46
C ASP A 83 -13.36 -13.56 -4.46
N GLY A 84 -13.80 -14.65 -5.09
CA GLY A 84 -12.99 -15.40 -6.06
C GLY A 84 -12.36 -14.51 -7.13
N TRP A 85 -13.15 -13.62 -7.75
CA TRP A 85 -12.65 -12.69 -8.76
C TRP A 85 -11.65 -11.66 -8.20
N GLN A 86 -11.78 -11.23 -6.94
CA GLN A 86 -10.81 -10.33 -6.30
C GLN A 86 -9.51 -11.07 -6.03
N ARG A 87 -9.60 -12.32 -5.58
CA ARG A 87 -8.44 -13.19 -5.40
C ARG A 87 -7.69 -13.37 -6.73
N ASP A 88 -8.39 -13.68 -7.82
CA ASP A 88 -7.79 -13.83 -9.14
C ASP A 88 -7.07 -12.55 -9.64
N ILE A 89 -7.59 -11.37 -9.27
CA ILE A 89 -6.92 -10.10 -9.58
C ILE A 89 -5.64 -9.95 -8.74
N VAL A 90 -5.70 -10.25 -7.45
CA VAL A 90 -4.52 -10.14 -6.57
C VAL A 90 -3.46 -11.19 -6.96
N GLU A 91 -3.83 -12.40 -7.35
CA GLU A 91 -2.88 -13.42 -7.82
C GLU A 91 -2.16 -12.98 -9.10
N ARG A 92 -2.85 -12.30 -10.02
CA ARG A 92 -2.26 -11.77 -11.27
C ARG A 92 -1.47 -10.48 -11.07
N HIS A 93 -1.86 -9.66 -10.10
CA HIS A 93 -1.28 -8.35 -9.82
C HIS A 93 -0.89 -8.18 -8.33
N PRO A 94 -0.07 -9.09 -7.77
CA PRO A 94 0.20 -9.11 -6.33
C PRO A 94 1.11 -7.95 -5.92
N ALA A 95 1.96 -7.46 -6.84
CA ALA A 95 2.84 -6.32 -6.60
C ALA A 95 2.03 -5.03 -6.41
N GLU A 96 1.02 -4.80 -7.25
CA GLU A 96 0.14 -3.64 -7.16
C GLU A 96 -0.73 -3.69 -5.90
N PHE A 97 -1.22 -4.87 -5.53
CA PHE A 97 -1.95 -5.06 -4.27
C PHE A 97 -1.06 -4.77 -3.06
N ALA A 98 0.12 -5.42 -2.98
CA ALA A 98 1.06 -5.21 -1.88
C ALA A 98 1.53 -3.75 -1.80
N ARG A 99 1.80 -3.11 -2.95
CA ARG A 99 2.11 -1.67 -3.01
C ARG A 99 0.98 -0.85 -2.42
N GLY A 100 -0.27 -1.16 -2.76
CA GLY A 100 -1.44 -0.48 -2.21
C GLY A 100 -1.61 -0.69 -0.71
N CYS A 101 -1.22 -1.83 -0.14
CA CYS A 101 -1.20 -2.04 1.31
C CYS A 101 -0.10 -1.20 1.99
N ILE A 102 1.09 -1.17 1.40
CA ILE A 102 2.21 -0.36 1.91
C ILE A 102 1.92 1.15 1.79
N ASP A 103 1.30 1.59 0.71
CA ASP A 103 0.91 3.00 0.52
C ASP A 103 -0.22 3.42 1.49
N SER A 104 -0.96 2.50 2.12
CA SER A 104 -2.01 2.83 3.10
C SER A 104 -1.60 2.67 4.55
N ASP A 105 -1.25 1.46 4.98
CA ASP A 105 -0.97 1.15 6.39
C ASP A 105 0.45 0.60 6.58
N GLY A 106 1.34 0.87 5.63
CA GLY A 106 2.73 0.44 5.71
C GLY A 106 3.70 1.56 5.45
N CYS A 107 4.97 1.20 5.43
CA CYS A 107 6.03 2.10 5.02
C CYS A 107 7.29 1.32 4.67
N ARG A 108 8.13 1.95 3.86
CA ARG A 108 9.56 1.63 3.75
C ARG A 108 10.31 2.51 4.73
N HIS A 109 11.17 1.93 5.55
CA HIS A 109 11.93 2.64 6.58
C HIS A 109 13.33 2.06 6.73
N ARG A 110 14.10 2.64 7.65
CA ARG A 110 15.50 2.29 7.92
C ARG A 110 15.61 1.73 9.33
N ARG A 111 16.27 0.58 9.48
CA ARG A 111 16.59 -0.05 10.76
C ARG A 111 18.09 0.07 11.01
N PHE A 112 18.46 0.65 12.16
CA PHE A 112 19.85 0.67 12.62
C PHE A 112 20.11 -0.51 13.54
N VAL A 113 21.03 -1.40 13.16
CA VAL A 113 21.42 -2.57 13.95
C VAL A 113 22.95 -2.64 13.99
N ALA A 114 23.53 -2.60 15.20
CA ALA A 114 24.98 -2.62 15.40
C ALA A 114 25.74 -1.60 14.54
N GLY A 115 25.24 -0.36 14.47
CA GLY A 115 25.85 0.73 13.69
C GLY A 115 25.64 0.64 12.17
N ARG A 116 24.86 -0.32 11.67
CA ARG A 116 24.58 -0.48 10.23
C ARG A 116 23.12 -0.18 9.90
N ASP A 117 22.92 0.51 8.79
CA ASP A 117 21.61 0.87 8.23
C ASP A 117 21.10 -0.24 7.31
N TYR A 118 19.89 -0.74 7.59
CA TYR A 118 19.20 -1.74 6.79
C TYR A 118 17.83 -1.22 6.36
N PRO A 119 17.53 -1.15 5.05
CA PRO A 119 16.17 -0.85 4.61
C PRO A 119 15.24 -2.00 5.00
N ALA A 120 14.02 -1.65 5.37
CA ALA A 120 12.98 -2.60 5.71
C ALA A 120 11.60 -2.06 5.30
N TYR A 121 10.66 -2.97 5.11
CA TYR A 121 9.24 -2.65 5.02
C TYR A 121 8.51 -3.12 6.27
N SER A 122 7.48 -2.37 6.64
CA SER A 122 6.50 -2.78 7.63
C SER A 122 5.09 -2.54 7.10
N PHE A 123 4.16 -3.40 7.51
CA PHE A 123 2.72 -3.23 7.28
C PHE A 123 2.00 -3.47 8.61
N ALA A 124 1.15 -2.52 9.00
CA ALA A 124 0.44 -2.53 10.27
C ALA A 124 -1.07 -2.51 10.02
N ASN A 125 -1.82 -3.47 10.57
CA ASN A 125 -3.28 -3.44 10.47
C ASN A 125 -3.93 -4.12 11.69
N ALA A 126 -5.10 -3.63 12.08
CA ALA A 126 -5.85 -4.21 13.19
C ALA A 126 -6.64 -5.46 12.80
N SER A 127 -6.97 -5.63 11.52
CA SER A 127 -7.70 -6.79 11.00
C SER A 127 -6.72 -7.95 10.74
N GLU A 128 -6.93 -9.09 11.40
CA GLU A 128 -6.18 -10.32 11.13
C GLU A 128 -6.34 -10.76 9.67
N ASP A 129 -7.54 -10.63 9.12
CA ASP A 129 -7.83 -11.00 7.75
C ASP A 129 -7.04 -10.15 6.74
N ILE A 130 -6.96 -8.83 6.94
CA ILE A 130 -6.17 -7.95 6.07
C ILE A 130 -4.67 -8.28 6.18
N LEU A 131 -4.18 -8.59 7.38
CA LEU A 131 -2.81 -9.06 7.55
C LEU A 131 -2.57 -10.36 6.77
N ARG A 132 -3.49 -11.32 6.83
CA ARG A 132 -3.41 -12.59 6.09
C ARG A 132 -3.44 -12.40 4.59
N ILE A 133 -4.31 -11.53 4.08
CA ILE A 133 -4.36 -11.21 2.64
C ILE A 133 -3.03 -10.56 2.20
N PHE A 134 -2.47 -9.65 3.00
CA PHE A 134 -1.17 -9.05 2.70
C PHE A 134 -0.02 -10.07 2.70
N THR A 135 0.05 -10.94 3.70
CA THR A 135 1.10 -11.97 3.77
C THR A 135 0.98 -12.98 2.64
N TRP A 136 -0.25 -13.36 2.29
CA TRP A 136 -0.50 -14.21 1.14
C TRP A 136 -0.03 -13.57 -0.17
N ALA A 137 -0.30 -12.28 -0.40
CA ALA A 137 0.23 -11.57 -1.56
C ALA A 137 1.78 -11.52 -1.55
N CYS A 138 2.40 -11.41 -0.36
CA CYS A 138 3.85 -11.52 -0.21
C CYS A 138 4.37 -12.92 -0.56
N ASP A 139 3.65 -13.98 -0.17
CA ASP A 139 4.00 -15.37 -0.52
C ASP A 139 3.92 -15.60 -2.04
N VAL A 140 2.88 -15.08 -2.71
CA VAL A 140 2.77 -15.08 -4.18
C VAL A 140 3.95 -14.32 -4.82
N LEU A 141 4.37 -13.21 -4.21
CA LEU A 141 5.56 -12.46 -4.66
C LEU A 141 6.88 -13.18 -4.36
N GLY A 142 6.90 -14.26 -3.57
CA GLY A 142 8.12 -14.90 -3.10
C GLY A 142 8.93 -14.02 -2.14
N VAL A 143 8.25 -13.14 -1.40
CA VAL A 143 8.83 -12.18 -0.44
C VAL A 143 8.65 -12.72 0.97
N ARG A 144 9.76 -13.00 1.66
CA ARG A 144 9.67 -13.49 3.04
C ARG A 144 9.32 -12.36 4.01
N TRP A 145 8.39 -12.66 4.88
CA TRP A 145 7.90 -11.76 5.92
C TRP A 145 8.00 -12.42 7.29
N ARG A 146 7.95 -11.61 8.34
CA ARG A 146 7.87 -12.05 9.74
C ARG A 146 6.74 -11.32 10.44
N ARG A 147 5.95 -12.04 11.22
CA ARG A 147 5.02 -11.45 12.20
C ARG A 147 5.83 -10.83 13.33
N ALA A 148 5.88 -9.50 13.39
CA ALA A 148 6.63 -8.77 14.41
C ALA A 148 5.84 -8.66 15.72
N ASN A 149 4.52 -8.52 15.64
CA ASN A 149 3.58 -8.59 16.76
C ASN A 149 2.16 -8.86 16.22
N ARG A 150 1.14 -8.76 17.10
CA ARG A 150 -0.27 -9.00 16.73
C ARG A 150 -0.75 -8.15 15.55
N GLN A 151 -0.22 -6.97 15.30
CA GLN A 151 -0.74 -6.07 14.26
C GLN A 151 0.27 -5.75 13.17
N ASN A 152 1.52 -6.25 13.27
CA ASN A 152 2.61 -5.81 12.41
C ASN A 152 3.28 -6.98 11.68
N ILE A 153 3.43 -6.82 10.37
CA ILE A 153 4.25 -7.64 9.49
C ILE A 153 5.52 -6.85 9.14
N SER A 154 6.68 -7.50 9.18
CA SER A 154 7.94 -6.89 8.78
C SER A 154 8.65 -7.72 7.71
N ILE A 155 9.24 -7.02 6.75
CA ILE A 155 10.05 -7.57 5.66
C ILE A 155 11.40 -6.86 5.73
N ALA A 156 12.41 -7.55 6.25
CA ALA A 156 13.71 -6.96 6.57
C ALA A 156 14.89 -7.72 5.95
N ARG A 157 14.65 -8.85 5.28
CA ARG A 157 15.72 -9.58 4.59
C ARG A 157 16.11 -8.79 3.35
N ARG A 158 17.41 -8.51 3.20
CA ARG A 158 17.96 -7.68 2.11
C ARG A 158 17.46 -8.07 0.71
N ALA A 159 17.39 -9.37 0.41
CA ALA A 159 16.92 -9.85 -0.89
C ALA A 159 15.43 -9.55 -1.14
N ASP A 160 14.60 -9.69 -0.10
CA ASP A 160 13.16 -9.44 -0.16
C ASP A 160 12.86 -7.94 -0.27
N VAL A 161 13.58 -7.12 0.49
CA VAL A 161 13.51 -5.65 0.40
C VAL A 161 13.93 -5.17 -0.99
N ALA A 162 15.06 -5.68 -1.52
CA ALA A 162 15.50 -5.33 -2.88
C ALA A 162 14.53 -5.79 -3.98
N ARG A 163 13.77 -6.86 -3.73
CA ARG A 163 12.70 -7.31 -4.64
C ARG A 163 11.52 -6.33 -4.60
N LEU A 164 11.05 -5.94 -3.41
CA LEU A 164 10.01 -4.93 -3.28
C LEU A 164 10.44 -3.58 -3.85
N ASP A 165 11.66 -3.14 -3.59
CA ASP A 165 12.21 -1.88 -4.13
C ASP A 165 12.07 -1.85 -5.66
N ARG A 166 12.49 -2.92 -6.35
CA ARG A 166 12.36 -3.03 -7.81
C ARG A 166 10.91 -3.02 -8.26
N LEU A 167 10.04 -3.83 -7.64
CA LEU A 167 8.62 -3.91 -7.99
C LEU A 167 7.90 -2.57 -7.76
N PHE A 168 8.31 -1.83 -6.75
CA PHE A 168 7.68 -0.58 -6.34
C PHE A 168 8.28 0.64 -7.01
N GLY A 169 9.29 0.48 -7.87
CA GLY A 169 9.99 1.57 -8.54
C GLY A 169 10.80 2.44 -7.58
N TRP A 170 11.24 1.88 -6.45
CA TRP A 170 12.24 2.53 -5.59
C TRP A 170 13.59 2.40 -6.29
N ALA A 171 14.08 3.50 -6.85
CA ALA A 171 15.43 3.54 -7.41
C ALA A 171 16.46 3.37 -6.27
N PRO A 172 17.57 2.66 -6.49
CA PRO A 172 18.69 2.64 -5.56
C PRO A 172 19.43 3.98 -5.60
N GLN A 173 18.83 5.01 -5.03
CA GLN A 173 19.50 6.26 -4.71
C GLN A 173 19.46 6.40 -3.19
N GLN A 174 20.65 6.52 -2.58
CA GLN A 174 20.95 6.45 -1.14
C GLN A 174 21.29 5.06 -0.57
N LEU A 175 22.01 4.22 -1.31
CA LEU A 175 23.00 3.34 -0.67
C LEU A 175 24.36 4.03 -0.83
N GLY A 176 24.87 4.58 0.28
CA GLY A 176 26.21 5.14 0.37
C GLY A 176 27.28 4.08 0.14
N LEU A 177 27.46 3.67 -1.12
CA LEU A 177 28.66 3.01 -1.58
C LEU A 177 29.68 4.12 -1.85
N PRO A 178 30.89 4.08 -1.26
CA PRO A 178 31.92 5.04 -1.61
C PRO A 178 32.22 4.92 -3.10
N LEU A 179 32.27 6.06 -3.80
CA LEU A 179 32.85 6.16 -5.13
C LEU A 179 34.25 5.55 -5.05
N THR A 180 34.42 4.36 -5.61
CA THR A 180 35.73 3.75 -5.80
C THR A 180 36.57 4.70 -6.63
N ALA A 181 37.76 4.98 -6.12
CA ALA A 181 38.76 5.92 -6.60
C ALA A 181 38.86 6.02 -8.13
N SER A 182 38.78 7.25 -8.65
CA SER A 182 39.40 7.59 -9.92
C SER A 182 40.92 7.38 -9.78
N ALA A 183 41.45 6.39 -10.49
CA ALA A 183 42.87 6.35 -10.80
C ALA A 183 43.17 7.49 -11.78
N SER A 184 43.65 8.63 -11.28
CA SER A 184 44.28 9.63 -12.14
C SER A 184 45.76 9.30 -12.31
N VAL A 185 46.08 9.05 -13.57
CA VAL A 185 47.41 8.88 -14.14
C VAL A 185 48.26 10.13 -13.84
N ARG A 186 49.49 9.93 -13.37
CA ARG A 186 50.51 11.00 -13.31
C ARG A 186 51.06 11.25 -14.72
N PRO A 187 51.20 12.51 -15.17
CA PRO A 187 51.98 12.79 -16.37
C PRO A 187 53.49 12.72 -16.07
N ARG A 188 54.26 12.32 -17.09
CA ARG A 188 55.72 12.45 -17.14
C ARG A 188 56.11 13.88 -17.46
#